data_AF-A0A926DKJ1-F1
#
_entry.id   AF-A0A926DKJ1-F1
#
_cell.length_a   1.000
_cell.length_b   1.000
_cell.length_c   1.000
_cell.angle_alpha   90.00
_cell.angle_beta   90.00
_cell.angle_gamma   90.00
#
_symmetry.space_group_name_H-M   'P 1'
#
loop_
_entity.id
_entity.type
_entity.pdbx_description
1 polymer ?
#
loop_
_entity_poly.entity_id
_entity_poly.type
_entity_poly.pdbx_seq_one_letter_code
_entity_poly.pdbx_strand_id
1 'polypeptide(L)'
;MSIADKLTQIAENEQAVFEAGKKSEYDTFWDAYQDNGNRTEYTYVFAGVGWTQDLFKPKYDIIPTIQQGMFSYSKIVDIRPQTIGVNVDFSRCTNFQYLCRYSNVKYIGVIDCSSAIAGDFIFNFAENLVSVEKIIMPENMTWAGFADKSFENAKKLEHIRIEGVIRRSTNLSWSVVLKKESITSIVQALSDTAEGQTITFSQTAKEAAFTDAEWAVLIGTKPNWTIALA
;
A
#
# COMPACT_ATOMS: atom_id res chain seq x y z
N MET A 1 -5.06 -32.84 47.88
CA MET A 1 -5.16 -31.49 47.30
C MET A 1 -5.38 -30.51 48.43
N SER A 2 -4.40 -29.66 48.67
CA SER A 2 -4.41 -28.63 49.71
C SER A 2 -5.39 -27.49 49.35
N ILE A 3 -5.71 -26.62 50.30
CA ILE A 3 -6.49 -25.40 50.02
C ILE A 3 -5.73 -24.51 49.02
N ALA A 4 -4.40 -24.44 49.13
CA ALA A 4 -3.56 -23.69 48.20
C ALA A 4 -3.67 -24.25 46.77
N ASP A 5 -3.62 -25.58 46.61
CA ASP A 5 -3.74 -26.23 45.29
C ASP A 5 -5.09 -25.90 44.63
N LYS A 6 -6.17 -25.88 45.42
CA LYS A 6 -7.52 -25.53 44.93
C LYS A 6 -7.62 -24.07 44.50
N LEU A 7 -7.02 -23.15 45.26
CA LEU A 7 -7.02 -21.72 44.93
C LEU A 7 -6.22 -21.45 43.64
N THR A 8 -5.07 -22.10 43.47
CA THR A 8 -4.30 -22.02 42.22
C THR A 8 -5.11 -22.53 41.04
N GLN A 9 -5.77 -23.69 41.17
CA GLN A 9 -6.58 -24.27 40.09
C GLN A 9 -7.77 -23.36 39.71
N ILE A 10 -8.39 -22.69 40.69
CA ILE A 10 -9.47 -21.72 40.41
C ILE A 10 -8.93 -20.53 39.62
N ALA A 11 -7.81 -19.94 40.05
CA ALA A 11 -7.22 -18.80 39.36
C ALA A 11 -6.79 -19.13 37.92
N GLU A 12 -6.20 -20.30 37.70
CA GLU A 12 -5.84 -20.79 36.36
C GLU A 12 -7.08 -21.00 35.48
N ASN A 13 -8.16 -21.58 36.03
CA ASN A 13 -9.42 -21.77 35.30
C ASN A 13 -10.11 -20.45 34.96
N GLU A 14 -10.12 -19.47 35.87
CA GLU A 14 -10.68 -18.14 35.63
C GLU A 14 -9.96 -17.43 34.49
N GLN A 15 -8.62 -17.48 34.49
CA GLN A 15 -7.82 -16.91 33.40
C GLN A 15 -8.11 -17.61 32.07
N ALA A 16 -8.23 -18.94 32.07
CA ALA A 16 -8.55 -19.71 30.86
C ALA A 16 -9.93 -19.37 30.29
N VAL A 17 -10.95 -19.24 31.14
CA VAL A 17 -12.31 -18.84 30.73
C VAL A 17 -12.33 -17.41 30.18
N PHE A 18 -11.62 -16.48 30.82
CA PHE A 18 -11.51 -15.10 30.36
C PHE A 18 -10.86 -15.01 28.96
N GLU A 19 -9.74 -15.70 28.74
CA GLU A 19 -9.09 -15.71 27.42
C GLU A 19 -9.92 -16.42 26.36
N ALA A 20 -10.65 -17.48 26.72
CA ALA A 20 -11.60 -18.12 25.81
C ALA A 20 -12.75 -17.17 25.41
N GLY A 21 -13.27 -16.39 26.36
CA GLY A 21 -14.28 -15.36 26.09
C GLY A 21 -13.79 -14.31 25.11
N LYS A 22 -12.60 -13.73 25.35
CA LYS A 22 -11.96 -12.76 24.45
C LYS A 22 -11.76 -13.31 23.04
N LYS A 23 -11.29 -14.57 22.94
CA LYS A 23 -11.13 -15.23 21.65
C LYS A 23 -12.46 -15.42 20.93
N SER A 24 -13.51 -15.82 21.65
CA SER A 24 -14.86 -16.00 21.11
C SER A 24 -15.44 -14.69 20.57
N GLU A 25 -15.26 -13.58 21.29
CA GLU A 25 -15.71 -12.25 20.82
C GLU A 25 -14.92 -11.78 19.60
N TYR A 26 -13.59 -11.95 19.61
CA TYR A 26 -12.72 -11.67 18.47
C TYR A 26 -13.16 -12.45 17.22
N ASP A 27 -13.34 -13.76 17.37
CA ASP A 27 -13.74 -14.64 16.28
C ASP A 27 -15.11 -14.21 15.74
N THR A 28 -16.10 -14.01 16.63
CA THR A 28 -17.45 -13.57 16.23
C THR A 28 -17.43 -12.24 15.47
N PHE A 29 -16.65 -11.26 15.94
CA PHE A 29 -16.55 -9.97 15.28
C PHE A 29 -15.97 -10.11 13.87
N TRP A 30 -14.81 -10.76 13.71
CA TRP A 30 -14.16 -10.86 12.42
C TRP A 30 -14.87 -11.80 11.44
N ASP A 31 -15.52 -12.86 11.95
CA ASP A 31 -16.36 -13.75 11.15
C ASP A 31 -17.52 -12.96 10.52
N ALA A 32 -18.19 -12.11 11.30
CA ALA A 32 -19.22 -11.24 10.77
C ALA A 32 -18.64 -10.14 9.87
N TYR A 33 -17.55 -9.49 10.28
CA TYR A 33 -17.01 -8.31 9.62
C TYR A 33 -16.39 -8.62 8.25
N GLN A 34 -15.69 -9.76 8.12
CA GLN A 34 -15.09 -10.26 6.88
C GLN A 34 -15.95 -11.31 6.16
N ASP A 35 -17.19 -11.53 6.60
CA ASP A 35 -18.12 -12.51 6.02
C ASP A 35 -17.50 -13.92 5.92
N ASN A 36 -16.93 -14.40 7.03
CA ASN A 36 -16.21 -15.67 7.11
C ASN A 36 -15.09 -15.81 6.05
N GLY A 37 -14.48 -14.68 5.68
CA GLY A 37 -13.44 -14.61 4.64
C GLY A 37 -13.98 -14.44 3.21
N ASN A 38 -15.29 -14.34 3.01
CA ASN A 38 -15.91 -14.21 1.69
C ASN A 38 -16.13 -12.75 1.24
N ARG A 39 -15.90 -11.76 2.12
CA ARG A 39 -16.01 -10.36 1.73
C ARG A 39 -15.02 -10.06 0.60
N THR A 40 -15.51 -9.49 -0.49
CA THR A 40 -14.69 -8.98 -1.61
C THR A 40 -14.82 -7.47 -1.81
N GLU A 41 -15.88 -6.85 -1.30
CA GLU A 41 -16.10 -5.41 -1.33
C GLU A 41 -15.51 -4.74 -0.08
N TYR A 42 -14.42 -4.00 -0.28
CA TYR A 42 -13.66 -3.32 0.76
C TYR A 42 -13.72 -1.80 0.69
N THR A 43 -14.66 -1.23 -0.07
CA THR A 43 -14.88 0.22 -0.13
C THR A 43 -15.03 0.82 1.27
N TYR A 44 -14.07 1.66 1.66
CA TYR A 44 -13.97 2.33 2.97
C TYR A 44 -14.06 1.43 4.22
N VAL A 45 -13.83 0.11 4.10
CA VAL A 45 -14.03 -0.82 5.22
C VAL A 45 -13.11 -0.53 6.40
N PHE A 46 -11.84 -0.22 6.13
CA PHE A 46 -10.86 0.13 7.15
C PHE A 46 -10.59 1.63 7.23
N ALA A 47 -11.56 2.43 6.79
CA ALA A 47 -11.48 3.89 6.76
C ALA A 47 -11.92 4.54 8.07
N GLY A 48 -11.50 5.80 8.25
CA GLY A 48 -11.84 6.61 9.41
C GLY A 48 -10.93 6.36 10.61
N VAL A 49 -11.10 7.20 11.63
CA VAL A 49 -10.15 7.29 12.74
C VAL A 49 -10.26 6.16 13.77
N GLY A 50 -11.27 5.30 13.66
CA GLY A 50 -11.51 4.17 14.58
C GLY A 50 -10.56 3.00 14.38
N TRP A 51 -9.98 2.86 13.18
CA TRP A 51 -9.03 1.79 12.88
C TRP A 51 -7.61 2.21 13.26
N THR A 52 -7.09 1.63 14.34
CA THR A 52 -5.69 1.79 14.78
C THR A 52 -4.91 0.50 14.53
N GLN A 53 -3.58 0.54 14.64
CA GLN A 53 -2.75 -0.67 14.50
C GLN A 53 -3.08 -1.75 15.54
N ASP A 54 -3.51 -1.35 16.73
CA ASP A 54 -3.84 -2.27 17.83
C ASP A 54 -5.16 -2.99 17.59
N LEU A 55 -6.13 -2.31 16.96
CA LEU A 55 -7.47 -2.84 16.68
C LEU A 55 -7.53 -3.57 15.33
N PHE A 56 -6.66 -3.24 14.38
CA PHE A 56 -6.61 -3.87 13.07
C PHE A 56 -5.91 -5.23 13.14
N LYS A 57 -6.72 -6.27 13.44
CA LYS A 57 -6.30 -7.67 13.60
C LYS A 57 -7.19 -8.59 12.76
N PRO A 58 -7.24 -8.41 11.42
CA PRO A 58 -8.07 -9.25 10.57
C PRO A 58 -7.79 -10.73 10.80
N LYS A 59 -8.85 -11.55 10.74
CA LYS A 59 -8.77 -13.00 10.94
C LYS A 59 -8.54 -13.74 9.64
N TYR A 60 -9.09 -13.22 8.55
CA TYR A 60 -9.01 -13.81 7.22
C TYR A 60 -8.16 -12.97 6.28
N ASP A 61 -7.56 -13.63 5.28
CA ASP A 61 -6.90 -12.97 4.17
C ASP A 61 -7.84 -11.96 3.50
N ILE A 62 -7.28 -10.81 3.11
CA ILE A 62 -8.04 -9.72 2.53
C ILE A 62 -7.82 -9.74 1.01
N ILE A 63 -8.85 -10.17 0.28
CA ILE A 63 -8.78 -10.38 -1.17
C ILE A 63 -9.86 -9.52 -1.87
N PRO A 64 -9.69 -8.19 -1.93
CA PRO A 64 -10.68 -7.29 -2.51
C PRO A 64 -10.82 -7.45 -4.03
N THR A 65 -12.07 -7.40 -4.50
CA THR A 65 -12.38 -7.06 -5.90
C THR A 65 -12.52 -5.56 -6.10
N ILE A 66 -12.90 -4.83 -5.03
CA ILE A 66 -13.01 -3.38 -4.98
C ILE A 66 -12.41 -2.92 -3.64
N GLN A 67 -11.40 -2.05 -3.69
CA GLN A 67 -10.71 -1.53 -2.50
C GLN A 67 -10.95 -0.03 -2.24
N GLN A 68 -11.84 0.64 -2.99
CA GLN A 68 -11.87 2.11 -3.04
C GLN A 68 -11.82 2.76 -1.65
N GLY A 69 -10.79 3.56 -1.39
CA GLY A 69 -10.67 4.24 -0.11
C GLY A 69 -10.53 3.34 1.12
N MET A 70 -10.16 2.06 0.94
CA MET A 70 -10.18 1.02 1.97
C MET A 70 -9.53 1.44 3.29
N PHE A 71 -8.42 2.18 3.25
CA PHE A 71 -7.73 2.71 4.44
C PHE A 71 -7.78 4.23 4.55
N SER A 72 -8.69 4.90 3.84
CA SER A 72 -8.78 6.37 3.88
C SER A 72 -9.01 6.88 5.31
N TYR A 73 -8.28 7.92 5.73
CA TYR A 73 -8.35 8.50 7.10
C TYR A 73 -7.98 7.53 8.25
N SER A 74 -7.54 6.31 7.93
CA SER A 74 -7.21 5.29 8.92
C SER A 74 -6.04 5.69 9.82
N LYS A 75 -6.04 5.21 11.07
CA LYS A 75 -4.91 5.31 12.00
C LYS A 75 -4.02 4.07 12.00
N ILE A 76 -4.28 3.10 11.13
CA ILE A 76 -3.39 1.96 10.85
C ILE A 76 -2.05 2.50 10.31
N VAL A 77 -0.93 1.85 10.68
CA VAL A 77 0.42 2.28 10.33
C VAL A 77 1.08 1.32 9.33
N ASP A 78 0.85 0.02 9.45
CA ASP A 78 1.50 -1.01 8.65
C ASP A 78 0.49 -2.08 8.27
N ILE A 79 0.30 -2.27 6.96
CA ILE A 79 -0.63 -3.24 6.38
C ILE A 79 0.10 -4.41 5.71
N ARG A 80 1.40 -4.57 5.95
CA ARG A 80 2.16 -5.69 5.38
C ARG A 80 1.79 -7.00 6.08
N PRO A 81 1.74 -8.14 5.37
CA PRO A 81 1.32 -9.42 5.93
C PRO A 81 2.07 -9.85 7.19
N GLN A 82 3.39 -9.62 7.24
CA GLN A 82 4.22 -9.92 8.41
C GLN A 82 3.85 -9.12 9.66
N THR A 83 3.15 -7.98 9.51
CA THR A 83 2.76 -7.12 10.62
C THR A 83 1.32 -7.40 11.07
N ILE A 84 0.43 -7.74 10.13
CA ILE A 84 -1.01 -7.93 10.42
C ILE A 84 -1.41 -9.40 10.55
N GLY A 85 -0.55 -10.34 10.14
CA GLY A 85 -0.76 -11.79 10.30
C GLY A 85 -1.61 -12.47 9.24
N VAL A 86 -2.09 -11.72 8.23
CA VAL A 86 -2.87 -12.24 7.09
C VAL A 86 -2.36 -11.64 5.78
N ASN A 87 -2.62 -12.31 4.67
CA ASN A 87 -2.28 -11.78 3.35
C ASN A 87 -3.23 -10.66 2.94
N VAL A 88 -2.72 -9.72 2.15
CA VAL A 88 -3.52 -8.71 1.45
C VAL A 88 -3.23 -8.87 -0.04
N ASP A 89 -4.22 -9.34 -0.79
CA ASP A 89 -4.08 -9.69 -2.20
C ASP A 89 -4.97 -8.77 -3.05
N PHE A 90 -4.32 -7.82 -3.72
CA PHE A 90 -4.99 -6.88 -4.62
C PHE A 90 -5.12 -7.37 -6.07
N SER A 91 -4.69 -8.59 -6.40
CA SER A 91 -4.65 -9.09 -7.78
C SER A 91 -6.00 -9.11 -8.48
N ARG A 92 -7.11 -9.09 -7.71
CA ARG A 92 -8.49 -9.05 -8.22
C ARG A 92 -9.08 -7.64 -8.31
N CYS A 93 -8.35 -6.63 -7.85
CA CYS A 93 -8.82 -5.24 -7.88
C CYS A 93 -8.76 -4.68 -9.29
N THR A 94 -9.86 -4.05 -9.70
CA THR A 94 -9.96 -3.37 -10.99
C THR A 94 -9.69 -1.85 -10.89
N ASN A 95 -9.67 -1.30 -9.67
CA ASN A 95 -9.48 0.12 -9.37
C ASN A 95 -8.71 0.32 -8.04
N PHE A 96 -7.80 1.30 -8.02
CA PHE A 96 -6.94 1.63 -6.89
C PHE A 96 -7.17 3.00 -6.24
N GLN A 97 -8.26 3.69 -6.57
CA GLN A 97 -8.55 5.03 -6.04
C GLN A 97 -8.51 5.10 -4.51
N TYR A 98 -7.71 6.06 -4.02
CA TYR A 98 -7.67 6.53 -2.63
C TYR A 98 -7.30 5.49 -1.57
N LEU A 99 -6.59 4.43 -1.95
CA LEU A 99 -6.27 3.27 -1.09
C LEU A 99 -5.94 3.68 0.36
N CYS A 100 -5.07 4.68 0.55
CA CYS A 100 -4.66 5.17 1.87
C CYS A 100 -4.70 6.70 2.03
N ARG A 101 -5.63 7.37 1.34
CA ARG A 101 -5.79 8.84 1.35
C ARG A 101 -5.99 9.39 2.78
N TYR A 102 -5.21 10.41 3.18
CA TYR A 102 -5.24 11.02 4.51
C TYR A 102 -5.03 10.07 5.70
N SER A 103 -4.46 8.89 5.45
CA SER A 103 -4.23 7.90 6.50
C SER A 103 -2.89 8.09 7.22
N ASN A 104 -2.70 7.31 8.29
CA ASN A 104 -1.41 7.13 8.95
C ASN A 104 -0.58 5.97 8.38
N VAL A 105 -1.06 5.32 7.31
CA VAL A 105 -0.37 4.16 6.73
C VAL A 105 0.99 4.59 6.22
N LYS A 106 2.04 3.94 6.74
CA LYS A 106 3.45 4.15 6.40
C LYS A 106 3.99 3.03 5.54
N TYR A 107 3.56 1.80 5.79
CA TYR A 107 4.15 0.62 5.15
C TYR A 107 3.07 -0.23 4.50
N ILE A 108 3.26 -0.47 3.22
CA ILE A 108 2.36 -1.24 2.36
C ILE A 108 3.18 -2.36 1.71
N GLY A 109 2.57 -3.54 1.59
CA GLY A 109 3.17 -4.68 0.92
C GLY A 109 3.08 -4.56 -0.60
N VAL A 110 2.80 -5.70 -1.24
CA VAL A 110 2.60 -5.77 -2.69
C VAL A 110 1.26 -5.13 -3.07
N ILE A 111 1.29 -4.22 -4.04
CA ILE A 111 0.09 -3.73 -4.72
C ILE A 111 0.06 -4.34 -6.12
N ASP A 112 -0.77 -5.36 -6.31
CA ASP A 112 -0.91 -6.02 -7.60
C ASP A 112 -1.98 -5.34 -8.45
N CYS A 113 -1.56 -4.57 -9.45
CA CYS A 113 -2.42 -3.89 -10.40
C CYS A 113 -2.67 -4.70 -11.69
N SER A 114 -2.30 -5.99 -11.75
CA SER A 114 -2.39 -6.81 -12.97
C SER A 114 -3.79 -6.87 -13.58
N SER A 115 -4.85 -6.80 -12.76
CA SER A 115 -6.25 -6.76 -13.19
C SER A 115 -6.85 -5.35 -13.27
N ALA A 116 -6.08 -4.31 -12.96
CA ALA A 116 -6.62 -2.96 -12.92
C ALA A 116 -6.89 -2.39 -14.32
N ILE A 117 -8.06 -1.74 -14.43
CA ILE A 117 -8.49 -1.00 -15.61
C ILE A 117 -8.40 0.52 -15.38
N ALA A 118 -8.40 0.95 -14.12
CA ALA A 118 -8.28 2.33 -13.65
C ALA A 118 -7.26 2.42 -12.49
N GLY A 119 -6.40 3.43 -12.49
CA GLY A 119 -5.23 3.54 -11.59
C GLY A 119 -5.00 4.96 -11.07
N ASP A 120 -6.07 5.76 -11.00
CA ASP A 120 -5.95 7.16 -10.61
C ASP A 120 -5.95 7.29 -9.09
N PHE A 121 -5.15 8.22 -8.56
CA PHE A 121 -5.18 8.64 -7.16
C PHE A 121 -4.84 7.55 -6.12
N ILE A 122 -4.02 6.55 -6.47
CA ILE A 122 -3.73 5.40 -5.60
C ILE A 122 -3.25 5.82 -4.20
N PHE A 123 -2.20 6.62 -4.15
CA PHE A 123 -1.60 7.15 -2.93
C PHE A 123 -1.78 8.68 -2.81
N ASN A 124 -2.85 9.19 -3.41
CA ASN A 124 -3.19 10.60 -3.32
C ASN A 124 -3.38 11.02 -1.86
N PHE A 125 -2.72 12.09 -1.43
CA PHE A 125 -2.66 12.55 -0.02
C PHE A 125 -2.28 11.45 0.98
N ALA A 126 -1.45 10.49 0.59
CA ALA A 126 -0.84 9.54 1.51
C ALA A 126 0.41 10.17 2.17
N GLU A 127 0.22 11.26 2.93
CA GLU A 127 1.31 12.09 3.47
C GLU A 127 2.24 11.35 4.44
N ASN A 128 1.79 10.22 4.98
CA ASN A 128 2.56 9.38 5.90
C ASN A 128 3.18 8.16 5.22
N LEU A 129 2.87 7.88 3.95
CA LEU A 129 3.40 6.72 3.25
C LEU A 129 4.92 6.81 3.12
N VAL A 130 5.63 5.80 3.60
CA VAL A 130 7.09 5.71 3.60
C VAL A 130 7.59 4.64 2.62
N SER A 131 6.95 3.47 2.62
CA SER A 131 7.37 2.34 1.81
C SER A 131 6.18 1.62 1.20
N VAL A 132 6.30 1.32 -0.09
CA VAL A 132 5.51 0.32 -0.81
C VAL A 132 6.50 -0.74 -1.27
N GLU A 133 6.29 -2.01 -0.88
CA GLU A 133 7.23 -3.08 -1.20
C GLU A 133 7.45 -3.21 -2.71
N LYS A 134 6.35 -3.34 -3.46
CA LYS A 134 6.34 -3.25 -4.91
C LYS A 134 4.95 -3.00 -5.46
N ILE A 135 4.90 -2.49 -6.67
CA ILE A 135 3.68 -2.36 -7.47
C ILE A 135 3.86 -3.19 -8.74
N ILE A 136 2.94 -4.12 -8.97
CA ILE A 136 2.92 -4.94 -10.18
C ILE A 136 2.00 -4.26 -11.18
N MET A 137 2.60 -3.64 -12.20
CA MET A 137 1.89 -2.97 -13.28
C MET A 137 1.49 -3.99 -14.36
N PRO A 138 0.28 -3.91 -14.93
CA PRO A 138 -0.12 -4.77 -16.02
C PRO A 138 0.55 -4.37 -17.34
N GLU A 139 0.72 -5.34 -18.23
CA GLU A 139 1.43 -5.16 -19.50
C GLU A 139 0.65 -4.29 -20.51
N ASN A 140 -0.69 -4.31 -20.46
CA ASN A 140 -1.59 -3.75 -21.47
C ASN A 140 -2.52 -2.64 -20.95
N MET A 141 -2.11 -1.93 -19.89
CA MET A 141 -2.94 -0.87 -19.31
C MET A 141 -3.11 0.32 -20.26
N THR A 142 -4.32 0.50 -20.80
CA THR A 142 -4.65 1.63 -21.68
C THR A 142 -4.97 2.90 -20.90
N TRP A 143 -5.62 2.79 -19.72
CA TRP A 143 -6.09 3.94 -18.95
C TRP A 143 -5.44 4.14 -17.58
N ALA A 144 -4.70 3.17 -17.06
CA ALA A 144 -4.40 3.09 -15.62
C ALA A 144 -2.93 2.98 -15.20
N GLY A 145 -1.99 3.48 -16.02
CA GLY A 145 -0.69 3.86 -15.49
C GLY A 145 -0.87 4.86 -14.33
N PHE A 146 0.11 4.99 -13.41
CA PHE A 146 0.05 5.98 -12.34
C PHE A 146 -0.37 7.33 -12.92
N ALA A 147 -1.64 7.72 -12.72
CA ALA A 147 -2.10 9.00 -13.22
C ALA A 147 -1.35 10.13 -12.51
N ASP A 148 -1.36 11.31 -13.10
CA ASP A 148 -0.68 12.52 -12.60
C ASP A 148 -0.87 12.74 -11.07
N LYS A 149 -2.01 12.36 -10.50
CA LYS A 149 -2.31 12.58 -9.08
C LYS A 149 -2.11 11.37 -8.16
N SER A 150 -1.57 10.27 -8.67
CA SER A 150 -1.40 9.02 -7.91
C SER A 150 -0.46 9.16 -6.71
N PHE A 151 0.51 10.06 -6.78
CA PHE A 151 1.47 10.34 -5.71
C PHE A 151 1.39 11.78 -5.21
N GLU A 152 0.35 12.53 -5.57
CA GLU A 152 0.17 13.90 -5.10
C GLU A 152 0.14 13.90 -3.57
N ASN A 153 0.98 14.74 -2.96
CA ASN A 153 1.23 14.82 -1.51
C ASN A 153 1.82 13.56 -0.83
N ALA A 154 2.35 12.57 -1.55
CA ALA A 154 3.11 11.46 -0.97
C ALA A 154 4.53 11.87 -0.51
N LYS A 155 4.61 12.87 0.39
CA LYS A 155 5.86 13.60 0.73
C LYS A 155 6.93 12.78 1.43
N LYS A 156 6.54 11.69 2.09
CA LYS A 156 7.44 10.83 2.87
C LYS A 156 7.80 9.54 2.14
N LEU A 157 7.38 9.35 0.89
CA LEU A 157 7.64 8.12 0.16
C LEU A 157 9.13 8.00 -0.17
N GLU A 158 9.78 7.03 0.45
CA GLU A 158 11.21 6.73 0.30
C GLU A 158 11.42 5.54 -0.65
N HIS A 159 10.67 4.45 -0.41
CA HIS A 159 10.90 3.16 -1.04
C HIS A 159 9.68 2.71 -1.84
N ILE A 160 9.89 2.47 -3.14
CA ILE A 160 8.91 1.87 -4.05
C ILE A 160 9.64 1.14 -5.17
N ARG A 161 9.23 -0.09 -5.45
CA ARG A 161 9.68 -0.86 -6.61
C ARG A 161 8.53 -1.06 -7.59
N ILE A 162 8.83 -1.01 -8.88
CA ILE A 162 7.89 -1.30 -9.95
C ILE A 162 8.29 -2.60 -10.64
N GLU A 163 7.34 -3.50 -10.80
CA GLU A 163 7.40 -4.64 -11.72
C GLU A 163 6.40 -4.40 -12.84
N GLY A 164 6.74 -4.75 -14.08
CA GLY A 164 5.91 -4.45 -15.26
C GLY A 164 6.27 -3.11 -15.91
N VAL A 165 5.32 -2.52 -16.64
CA VAL A 165 5.57 -1.39 -17.55
C VAL A 165 4.67 -0.18 -17.25
N ILE A 166 5.29 0.98 -17.08
CA ILE A 166 4.61 2.28 -17.00
C ILE A 166 4.49 2.83 -18.43
N ARG A 167 3.25 3.04 -18.90
CA ARG A 167 2.97 3.51 -20.28
C ARG A 167 2.38 4.91 -20.36
N ARG A 168 2.13 5.58 -19.23
CA ARG A 168 1.48 6.89 -19.18
C ARG A 168 2.25 7.87 -18.31
N SER A 169 2.02 9.16 -18.56
CA SER A 169 2.58 10.23 -17.75
C SER A 169 2.23 10.10 -16.27
N THR A 170 3.20 10.40 -15.41
CA THR A 170 3.11 10.25 -13.95
C THR A 170 3.88 11.37 -13.26
N ASN A 171 3.40 11.80 -12.10
CA ASN A 171 4.03 12.87 -11.35
C ASN A 171 4.36 12.43 -9.91
N LEU A 172 5.65 12.38 -9.63
CA LEU A 172 6.25 12.08 -8.33
C LEU A 172 6.97 13.30 -7.75
N SER A 173 6.70 14.52 -8.23
CA SER A 173 7.33 15.76 -7.73
C SER A 173 7.12 15.97 -6.22
N TRP A 174 6.02 15.46 -5.69
CA TRP A 174 5.72 15.52 -4.27
C TRP A 174 6.53 14.54 -3.41
N SER A 175 7.07 13.47 -4.00
CA SER A 175 7.82 12.44 -3.27
C SER A 175 9.29 12.85 -3.10
N VAL A 176 9.49 13.90 -2.29
CA VAL A 176 10.77 14.64 -2.16
C VAL A 176 11.91 13.86 -1.48
N VAL A 177 11.62 12.68 -0.92
CA VAL A 177 12.59 11.82 -0.22
C VAL A 177 12.81 10.45 -0.90
N LEU A 178 12.35 10.28 -2.15
CA LEU A 178 12.54 9.05 -2.90
C LEU A 178 14.02 8.67 -2.98
N LYS A 179 14.31 7.40 -2.73
CA LYS A 179 15.67 6.87 -2.78
C LYS A 179 16.09 6.50 -4.20
N LYS A 180 17.41 6.39 -4.39
CA LYS A 180 18.05 6.07 -5.67
C LYS A 180 17.47 4.82 -6.30
N GLU A 181 17.33 3.74 -5.53
CA GLU A 181 16.78 2.46 -5.99
C GLU A 181 15.33 2.58 -6.47
N SER A 182 14.52 3.41 -5.81
CA SER A 182 13.13 3.65 -6.19
C SER A 182 13.06 4.41 -7.51
N ILE A 183 13.83 5.48 -7.64
CA ILE A 183 13.90 6.28 -8.87
C ILE A 183 14.40 5.44 -10.04
N THR A 184 15.46 4.64 -9.83
CA THR A 184 15.97 3.70 -10.84
C THR A 184 14.92 2.68 -11.24
N SER A 185 14.22 2.07 -10.28
CA SER A 185 13.16 1.09 -10.58
C SER A 185 12.03 1.70 -11.40
N ILE A 186 11.61 2.93 -11.07
CA ILE A 186 10.57 3.65 -11.82
C ILE A 186 11.03 3.96 -13.25
N VAL A 187 12.24 4.51 -13.43
CA VAL A 187 12.77 4.83 -14.77
C VAL A 187 12.91 3.58 -15.62
N GLN A 188 13.43 2.49 -15.06
CA GLN A 188 13.57 1.21 -15.78
C GLN A 188 12.22 0.63 -16.21
N ALA A 189 11.16 0.84 -15.42
CA ALA A 189 9.82 0.40 -15.73
C ALA A 189 9.10 1.25 -16.80
N LEU A 190 9.64 2.41 -17.21
CA LEU A 190 9.05 3.18 -18.30
C LEU A 190 9.04 2.39 -19.61
N SER A 191 7.94 2.45 -20.36
CA SER A 191 7.77 1.73 -21.63
C SER A 191 8.76 2.19 -22.69
N ASP A 192 9.44 1.26 -23.37
CA ASP A 192 10.33 1.56 -24.50
C ASP A 192 9.58 2.00 -25.76
N THR A 193 8.27 1.79 -25.81
CA THR A 193 7.42 2.08 -26.99
C THR A 193 6.39 3.17 -26.79
N ALA A 194 6.25 3.73 -25.57
CA ALA A 194 5.31 4.82 -25.33
C ALA A 194 5.96 6.14 -25.73
N GLU A 195 5.29 6.96 -26.53
CA GLU A 195 5.82 8.25 -27.00
C GLU A 195 5.06 9.43 -26.38
N GLY A 196 5.73 10.57 -26.26
CA GLY A 196 5.14 11.83 -25.80
C GLY A 196 4.66 11.82 -24.35
N GLN A 197 5.12 10.85 -23.54
CA GLN A 197 4.79 10.78 -22.12
C GLN A 197 5.82 11.53 -21.28
N THR A 198 5.37 12.01 -20.12
CA THR A 198 6.20 12.76 -19.17
C THR A 198 6.17 12.08 -17.81
N ILE A 199 7.35 11.84 -17.24
CA ILE A 199 7.46 11.55 -15.83
C ILE A 199 8.15 12.71 -15.12
N THR A 200 7.56 13.19 -14.03
CA THR A 200 8.11 14.30 -13.23
C THR A 200 8.59 13.77 -11.90
N PHE A 201 9.86 14.02 -11.56
CA PHE A 201 10.44 13.74 -10.25
C PHE A 201 10.66 15.02 -9.46
N SER A 202 10.84 14.89 -8.14
CA SER A 202 11.30 16.00 -7.31
C SER A 202 12.75 16.34 -7.63
N GLN A 203 13.04 17.62 -7.84
CA GLN A 203 14.41 18.17 -7.91
C GLN A 203 15.21 17.76 -6.67
N THR A 204 14.62 17.92 -5.48
CA THR A 204 15.24 17.58 -4.19
C THR A 204 15.59 16.09 -4.08
N ALA A 205 14.67 15.21 -4.48
CA ALA A 205 14.94 13.77 -4.46
C ALA A 205 16.07 13.40 -5.45
N LYS A 206 16.07 13.99 -6.65
CA LYS A 206 17.14 13.78 -7.64
C LYS A 206 18.49 14.20 -7.08
N GLU A 207 18.60 15.41 -6.52
CA GLU A 207 19.86 15.95 -6.00
C GLU A 207 20.39 15.17 -4.80
N ALA A 208 19.50 14.60 -3.99
CA ALA A 208 19.88 13.72 -2.89
C ALA A 208 20.36 12.33 -3.35
N ALA A 209 19.84 11.82 -4.48
CA ALA A 209 20.06 10.44 -4.91
C ALA A 209 21.10 10.24 -6.02
N PHE A 210 21.35 11.26 -6.85
CA PHE A 210 22.19 11.15 -8.05
C PHE A 210 23.12 12.35 -8.23
N THR A 211 24.34 12.06 -8.67
CA THR A 211 25.17 13.06 -9.37
C THR A 211 24.58 13.36 -10.76
N ASP A 212 24.97 14.47 -11.39
CA ASP A 212 24.50 14.83 -12.73
C ASP A 212 24.87 13.78 -13.78
N ALA A 213 26.06 13.19 -13.69
CA ALA A 213 26.52 12.15 -14.61
C ALA A 213 25.69 10.86 -14.48
N GLU A 214 25.42 10.42 -13.26
CA GLU A 214 24.58 9.23 -13.03
C GLU A 214 23.14 9.46 -13.47
N TRP A 215 22.60 10.66 -13.21
CA TRP A 215 21.27 11.04 -13.66
C TRP A 215 21.17 11.01 -15.19
N ALA A 216 22.14 11.62 -15.87
CA ALA A 216 22.19 11.64 -17.34
C ALA A 216 22.25 10.22 -17.94
N VAL A 217 23.05 9.32 -17.35
CA VAL A 217 23.12 7.92 -17.77
C VAL A 217 21.77 7.21 -17.58
N LEU A 218 21.12 7.38 -16.42
CA LEU A 218 19.85 6.75 -16.13
C LEU A 218 18.75 7.20 -17.10
N ILE A 219 18.55 8.51 -17.26
CA ILE A 219 17.50 9.04 -18.14
C ILE A 219 17.79 8.75 -19.63
N GLY A 220 19.06 8.65 -20.00
CA GLY A 220 19.50 8.26 -21.35
C GLY A 220 19.04 6.86 -21.77
N THR A 221 18.62 6.01 -20.82
CA THR A 221 18.03 4.70 -21.13
C THR A 221 16.59 4.78 -21.65
N LYS A 222 15.93 5.94 -21.54
CA LYS A 222 14.52 6.15 -21.93
C LYS A 222 14.34 7.41 -22.79
N PRO A 223 14.95 7.49 -23.99
CA PRO A 223 14.96 8.70 -24.82
C PRO A 223 13.58 9.09 -25.38
N ASN A 224 12.62 8.17 -25.38
CA ASN A 224 11.24 8.38 -25.81
C ASN A 224 10.36 9.06 -24.75
N TRP A 225 10.86 9.25 -23.53
CA TRP A 225 10.17 9.91 -22.42
C TRP A 225 10.72 11.29 -22.13
N THR A 226 9.84 12.22 -21.77
CA THR A 226 10.25 13.46 -21.11
C THR A 226 10.41 13.20 -19.63
N ILE A 227 11.64 13.29 -19.12
CA ILE A 227 11.91 13.17 -17.69
C ILE A 227 12.14 14.57 -17.12
N ALA A 228 11.13 15.08 -16.40
CA ALA A 228 11.10 16.42 -15.84
C ALA A 228 11.47 16.43 -14.35
N LEU A 229 11.92 17.59 -13.87
CA LEU A 229 12.17 17.88 -12.46
C LEU A 229 11.28 19.05 -12.03
N ALA A 230 10.75 18.98 -10.82
CA ALA A 230 9.92 20.01 -10.19
C ALA A 230 10.27 20.21 -8.72
#